data_AF-A0AAW6NAW8-F1
#
_entry.id   AF-A0AAW6NAW8-F1
#
_cell.length_a   1.000
_cell.length_b   1.000
_cell.length_c   1.000
_cell.angle_alpha   90.00
_cell.angle_beta   90.00
_cell.angle_gamma   90.00
#
_symmetry.space_group_name_H-M   'P 1'
#
loop_
_entity.id
_entity.type
_entity.pdbx_description
1 polymer ?
#
loop_
_entity_poly.entity_id
_entity_poly.type
_entity_poly.pdbx_seq_one_letter_code
_entity_poly.pdbx_strand_id
1 'polypeptide(L)'
;MLKSIAQRLFSWFEYQIRLVNAGMARGNPLFIGIGSTKLFLAFLTLLALLPQREGSEWSWRLWSFFLAPSNEIGDTLAGIAGALAFLWIIVTVMLQSKELAAQREELQLTRKEFRRMAEAQDQQVALLVEQGKIFSKEQKQREQEVYHDVLDQKLVGIWYQMTSVPLSWVSWVIPESCYEDMDYDDQAKLFNLPETDDIHRVEKLETPEERDSRLRLQAHFLGELVGTLDQCAVEIPKDRLPEKPTALDFLIRDIKKLIDLEEFLSEAQKERLRNLLIIETYFHLQTISETKEWWSSEVEVTHA
;
A
#
# COMPACT_ATOMS: atom_id res chain seq x y z
N MET A 1 69.82 -48.16 -41.16
CA MET A 1 68.70 -48.46 -40.24
C MET A 1 68.65 -47.51 -39.03
N LEU A 2 69.73 -47.38 -38.26
CA LEU A 2 69.79 -46.51 -37.06
C LEU A 2 69.39 -45.04 -37.28
N LYS A 3 69.83 -44.40 -38.37
CA LYS A 3 69.45 -43.01 -38.70
C LYS A 3 67.93 -42.81 -38.85
N SER A 4 67.22 -43.79 -39.42
CA SER A 4 65.77 -43.71 -39.63
C SER A 4 65.00 -43.82 -38.30
N ILE A 5 65.48 -44.66 -37.38
CA ILE A 5 64.89 -44.83 -36.05
C ILE A 5 65.08 -43.55 -35.21
N ALA A 6 66.28 -42.96 -35.24
CA ALA A 6 66.57 -41.71 -34.54
C ALA A 6 65.67 -40.56 -35.01
N GLN A 7 65.43 -40.44 -36.32
CA GLN A 7 64.57 -39.40 -36.89
C GLN A 7 63.09 -39.59 -36.50
N ARG A 8 62.61 -40.84 -36.42
CA ARG A 8 61.26 -41.15 -35.93
C ARG A 8 61.08 -40.83 -34.45
N LEU A 9 62.09 -41.11 -33.62
CA LEU A 9 62.07 -40.76 -32.20
C LEU A 9 62.09 -39.24 -31.98
N PHE A 10 62.93 -38.52 -32.74
CA PHE A 10 63.02 -37.07 -32.63
C PHE A 10 61.71 -36.37 -33.03
N SER A 11 61.10 -36.76 -34.15
CA SER A 11 59.81 -36.22 -34.58
C SER A 11 58.66 -36.58 -33.63
N TRP A 12 58.67 -37.78 -33.05
CA TRP A 12 57.71 -38.16 -32.00
C TRP A 12 57.89 -37.32 -30.72
N PHE A 13 59.13 -37.06 -30.31
CA PHE A 13 59.44 -36.23 -29.15
C PHE A 13 59.01 -34.78 -29.35
N GLU A 14 59.31 -34.19 -30.52
CA GLU A 14 58.80 -32.86 -30.89
C GLU A 14 57.27 -32.82 -30.82
N TYR A 15 56.60 -33.86 -31.30
CA TYR A 15 55.14 -33.95 -31.23
C TYR A 15 54.63 -33.97 -29.78
N GLN A 16 55.27 -34.72 -28.87
CA GLN A 16 54.88 -34.72 -27.45
C GLN A 16 55.11 -33.35 -26.80
N ILE A 17 56.24 -32.69 -27.09
CA ILE A 17 56.50 -31.32 -26.62
C ILE A 17 55.42 -30.36 -27.12
N ARG A 18 55.05 -30.44 -28.41
CA ARG A 18 53.98 -29.63 -28.97
C ARG A 18 52.64 -29.93 -28.31
N LEU A 19 52.35 -31.17 -27.94
CA LEU A 19 51.13 -31.55 -27.22
C LEU A 19 51.07 -30.92 -25.82
N VAL A 20 52.18 -30.96 -25.07
CA VAL A 20 52.30 -30.33 -23.75
C VAL A 20 52.17 -28.81 -23.87
N ASN A 21 52.88 -28.19 -24.82
CA ASN A 21 52.81 -26.76 -25.08
C ASN A 21 51.40 -26.33 -25.52
N ALA A 22 50.73 -27.12 -26.37
CA ALA A 22 49.34 -26.87 -26.76
C ALA A 22 48.39 -27.02 -25.57
N GLY A 23 48.63 -27.98 -24.67
CA GLY A 23 47.88 -28.14 -23.43
C GLY A 23 48.04 -26.93 -22.50
N MET A 24 49.25 -26.39 -22.38
CA MET A 24 49.53 -25.16 -21.63
C MET A 24 48.86 -23.95 -22.28
N ALA A 25 48.99 -23.78 -23.59
CA ALA A 25 48.39 -22.67 -24.34
C ALA A 25 46.86 -22.68 -24.28
N ARG A 26 46.24 -23.86 -24.33
CA ARG A 26 44.78 -24.03 -24.21
C ARG A 26 44.29 -24.04 -22.77
N GLY A 27 45.19 -24.00 -21.79
CA GLY A 27 44.83 -24.11 -20.39
C GLY A 27 44.07 -25.40 -20.07
N ASN A 28 44.41 -26.54 -20.68
CA ASN A 28 43.78 -27.80 -20.34
C ASN A 28 44.80 -28.73 -19.65
N PRO A 29 44.72 -28.87 -18.31
CA PRO A 29 45.71 -29.60 -17.51
C PRO A 29 45.75 -31.10 -17.84
N LEU A 30 44.67 -31.67 -18.38
CA LEU A 30 44.62 -33.07 -18.76
C LEU A 30 45.56 -33.40 -19.94
N PHE A 31 45.66 -32.50 -20.93
CA PHE A 31 46.63 -32.66 -22.02
C PHE A 31 48.08 -32.52 -21.55
N ILE A 32 48.32 -31.67 -20.54
CA ILE A 32 49.63 -31.54 -19.90
C ILE A 32 49.98 -32.87 -19.19
N GLY A 33 49.04 -33.44 -18.42
CA GLY A 33 49.25 -34.72 -17.73
C GLY A 33 49.54 -35.89 -18.67
N ILE A 34 48.76 -36.04 -19.75
CA ILE A 34 48.96 -37.09 -20.76
C ILE A 34 50.30 -36.90 -21.49
N GLY A 35 50.60 -35.67 -21.93
CA GLY A 35 51.85 -35.37 -22.62
C GLY A 35 53.09 -35.61 -21.75
N SER A 36 53.06 -35.12 -20.51
CA SER A 36 54.14 -35.33 -19.54
C SER A 36 54.32 -36.80 -19.17
N THR A 37 53.23 -37.57 -19.03
CA THR A 37 53.30 -39.02 -18.79
C THR A 37 53.98 -39.75 -19.94
N LYS A 38 53.59 -39.45 -21.19
CA LYS A 38 54.22 -40.06 -22.38
C LYS A 38 55.71 -39.71 -22.48
N LEU A 39 56.06 -38.46 -22.21
CA LEU A 39 57.46 -38.01 -22.23
C LEU A 39 58.27 -38.71 -21.13
N PHE A 40 57.72 -38.82 -19.92
CA PHE A 40 58.32 -39.55 -18.80
C PHE A 40 58.52 -41.04 -19.12
N LEU A 41 57.51 -41.72 -19.65
CA LEU A 41 57.62 -43.13 -20.05
C LEU A 41 58.62 -43.34 -21.19
N ALA A 42 58.69 -42.44 -22.16
CA ALA A 42 59.70 -42.51 -23.22
C ALA A 42 61.11 -42.27 -22.69
N PHE A 43 61.28 -41.36 -21.72
CA PHE A 43 62.55 -41.15 -21.03
C PHE A 43 62.98 -42.41 -20.26
N LEU A 44 62.06 -43.05 -19.54
CA LEU A 44 62.33 -44.33 -18.86
C LEU A 44 62.69 -45.44 -19.85
N THR A 45 61.96 -45.52 -20.97
CA THR A 45 62.25 -46.49 -22.04
C THR A 45 63.64 -46.26 -22.62
N LEU A 46 64.02 -45.00 -22.85
CA LEU A 46 65.35 -44.63 -23.31
C LEU A 46 66.42 -45.03 -22.30
N LEU A 47 66.21 -44.74 -21.01
CA LEU A 47 67.13 -45.14 -19.93
C LEU A 47 67.30 -46.65 -19.83
N ALA A 48 66.22 -47.42 -20.02
CA ALA A 48 66.24 -48.88 -19.98
C ALA A 48 67.01 -49.50 -21.17
N LEU A 49 67.06 -48.79 -22.30
CA LEU A 49 67.80 -49.19 -23.49
C LEU A 49 69.27 -48.74 -23.49
N LEU A 50 69.70 -47.91 -22.54
CA LEU A 50 71.12 -47.55 -22.48
C LEU A 50 71.96 -48.73 -21.95
N PRO A 51 73.12 -49.03 -22.55
CA PRO A 51 74.02 -50.04 -22.04
C PRO A 51 74.62 -49.56 -20.71
N GLN A 52 74.78 -50.48 -19.76
CA GLN A 52 75.47 -50.24 -18.49
C GLN A 52 76.59 -51.27 -18.34
N ARG A 53 77.67 -50.85 -17.69
CA ARG A 53 78.78 -51.75 -17.37
C ARG A 53 78.57 -52.32 -15.98
N GLU A 54 78.52 -53.64 -15.89
CA GLU A 54 78.35 -54.37 -14.63
C GLU A 54 79.59 -55.25 -14.44
N GLY A 55 80.52 -54.81 -13.59
CA GLY A 55 81.86 -55.41 -13.50
C GLY A 55 82.68 -55.27 -14.80
N SER A 56 83.11 -56.39 -15.39
CA SER A 56 83.90 -56.42 -16.63
C SER A 56 83.07 -56.52 -17.91
N GLU A 57 81.78 -56.82 -17.83
CA GLU A 57 80.92 -57.06 -18.99
C GLU A 57 79.94 -55.90 -19.25
N TRP A 58 79.54 -55.76 -20.52
CA TRP A 58 78.51 -54.81 -20.95
C TRP A 58 77.17 -55.52 -21.01
N SER A 59 76.19 -55.05 -20.22
CA SER A 59 74.83 -55.54 -20.23
C SER A 59 73.84 -54.43 -20.61
N TRP A 60 72.72 -54.80 -21.20
CA TRP A 60 71.60 -53.89 -21.38
C TRP A 60 70.89 -53.72 -20.04
N ARG A 61 70.62 -52.48 -19.61
CA ARG A 61 69.96 -52.19 -18.32
C ARG A 61 68.66 -52.94 -18.11
N LEU A 62 67.86 -53.07 -19.17
CA LEU A 62 66.61 -53.84 -19.13
C LEU A 62 66.85 -55.32 -18.78
N TRP A 63 67.92 -55.91 -19.30
CA TRP A 63 68.26 -57.32 -19.02
C TRP A 63 68.75 -57.49 -17.58
N SER A 64 69.61 -56.59 -17.10
CA SER A 64 70.03 -56.57 -15.68
C SER A 64 68.84 -56.36 -14.75
N PHE A 65 67.85 -55.54 -15.12
CA PHE A 65 66.63 -55.35 -14.32
C PHE A 65 65.81 -56.64 -14.16
N PHE A 66 65.67 -57.45 -15.22
CA PHE A 66 64.95 -58.73 -15.12
C PHE A 66 65.70 -59.81 -14.35
N LEU A 67 67.03 -59.70 -14.25
CA LEU A 67 67.88 -60.61 -13.48
C LEU A 67 68.11 -60.13 -12.04
N ALA A 68 67.73 -58.90 -11.71
CA ALA A 68 67.95 -58.31 -10.39
C ALA A 68 67.14 -59.02 -9.29
N PRO A 69 67.63 -59.04 -8.04
CA PRO A 69 66.86 -59.52 -6.90
C PRO A 69 65.53 -58.76 -6.77
N SER A 70 64.49 -59.45 -6.28
CA SER A 70 63.13 -58.88 -6.20
C SER A 70 63.04 -57.55 -5.43
N ASN A 71 63.93 -57.32 -4.45
CA ASN A 71 63.96 -56.07 -3.69
C ASN A 71 64.34 -54.86 -4.58
N GLU A 72 65.36 -55.00 -5.43
CA GLU A 72 65.84 -53.92 -6.30
C GLU A 72 64.85 -53.56 -7.41
N ILE A 73 64.15 -54.59 -7.92
CA ILE A 73 63.02 -54.41 -8.85
C ILE A 73 61.91 -53.60 -8.17
N GLY A 74 61.59 -53.95 -6.92
CA GLY A 74 60.62 -53.23 -6.10
C GLY A 74 60.96 -51.76 -5.91
N ASP A 75 62.20 -51.46 -5.50
CA ASP A 75 62.67 -50.08 -5.27
C ASP A 75 62.62 -49.23 -6.55
N THR A 76 62.99 -49.81 -7.70
CA THR A 76 62.95 -49.11 -8.99
C THR A 76 61.51 -48.82 -9.43
N LEU A 77 60.62 -49.81 -9.32
CA LEU A 77 59.20 -49.65 -9.66
C LEU A 77 58.51 -48.66 -8.71
N ALA A 78 58.84 -48.70 -7.42
CA ALA A 78 58.34 -47.75 -6.43
C ALA A 78 58.75 -46.31 -6.76
N GLY A 79 60.01 -46.10 -7.17
CA GLY A 79 60.49 -44.79 -7.62
C GLY A 79 59.75 -44.26 -8.84
N ILE A 80 59.55 -45.11 -9.86
CA ILE A 80 58.80 -44.75 -11.07
C ILE A 80 57.33 -44.45 -10.76
N ALA A 81 56.68 -45.30 -9.97
CA ALA A 81 55.30 -45.11 -9.55
C ALA A 81 55.12 -43.85 -8.71
N GLY A 82 56.06 -43.56 -7.80
CA GLY A 82 56.07 -42.34 -6.98
C GLY A 82 56.17 -41.07 -7.82
N ALA A 83 57.09 -41.03 -8.80
CA ALA A 83 57.22 -39.89 -9.71
C ALA A 83 55.96 -39.69 -10.57
N LEU A 84 55.38 -40.78 -11.07
CA LEU A 84 54.15 -40.73 -11.86
C LEU A 84 52.95 -40.25 -11.02
N ALA A 85 52.81 -40.74 -9.78
CA ALA A 85 51.77 -40.32 -8.86
C ALA A 85 51.90 -38.82 -8.56
N PHE A 86 53.12 -38.33 -8.29
CA PHE A 86 53.38 -36.92 -8.05
C PHE A 86 53.02 -36.03 -9.26
N LEU A 87 53.34 -36.47 -10.47
CA LEU A 87 52.93 -35.77 -11.70
C LEU A 87 51.41 -35.62 -11.78
N TRP A 88 50.66 -36.68 -11.50
CA TRP A 88 49.20 -36.64 -11.51
C TRP A 88 48.62 -35.77 -10.40
N ILE A 89 49.24 -35.72 -9.21
CA ILE A 89 48.83 -34.78 -8.14
C ILE A 89 48.88 -33.34 -8.66
N ILE A 90 49.97 -32.93 -9.31
CA ILE A 90 50.09 -31.58 -9.89
C ILE A 90 48.96 -31.32 -10.90
N VAL A 91 48.69 -32.28 -11.80
CA VAL A 91 47.62 -32.16 -12.80
C VAL A 91 46.25 -31.98 -12.14
N THR A 92 45.96 -32.76 -11.09
CA THR A 92 44.69 -32.65 -10.35
C THR A 92 44.55 -31.31 -9.63
N VAL A 93 45.61 -30.77 -9.02
CA VAL A 93 45.60 -29.43 -8.40
C VAL A 93 45.40 -28.33 -9.45
N MET A 94 46.01 -28.47 -10.64
CA MET A 94 45.79 -27.53 -11.75
C MET A 94 44.35 -27.57 -12.27
N LEU A 95 43.72 -28.75 -12.28
CA LEU A 95 42.32 -28.89 -12.66
C LEU A 95 41.39 -28.26 -11.61
N GLN A 96 41.61 -28.59 -10.34
CA GLN A 96 40.84 -28.06 -9.21
C GLN A 96 40.94 -26.53 -9.11
N SER A 97 42.13 -25.94 -9.35
CA SER A 97 42.28 -24.48 -9.29
C SER A 97 41.48 -23.74 -10.38
N LYS A 98 41.28 -24.37 -11.55
CA LYS A 98 40.46 -23.82 -12.63
C LYS A 98 38.98 -23.92 -12.34
N GLU A 99 38.54 -25.05 -11.81
CA GLU A 99 37.16 -25.23 -11.36
C GLU A 99 36.80 -24.20 -10.28
N LEU A 100 37.68 -23.98 -9.30
CA LEU A 100 37.49 -22.95 -8.27
C LEU A 100 37.47 -21.53 -8.84
N ALA A 101 38.29 -21.24 -9.86
CA ALA A 101 38.26 -19.93 -10.51
C ALA A 101 36.92 -19.69 -11.25
N ALA A 102 36.44 -20.69 -11.99
CA ALA A 102 35.15 -20.62 -12.67
C ALA A 102 33.98 -20.48 -11.68
N GLN A 103 33.98 -21.28 -10.60
CA GLN A 103 32.98 -21.16 -9.53
C GLN A 103 32.98 -19.77 -8.88
N ARG A 104 34.15 -19.13 -8.70
CA ARG A 104 34.22 -17.75 -8.18
C ARG A 104 33.61 -16.74 -9.13
N GLU A 105 33.83 -16.88 -10.43
CA GLU A 105 33.22 -16.01 -11.44
C GLU A 105 31.69 -16.17 -11.45
N GLU A 106 31.20 -17.42 -11.44
CA GLU A 106 29.76 -17.71 -11.35
C GLU A 106 29.13 -17.13 -10.07
N LEU A 107 29.80 -17.25 -8.92
CA LEU A 107 29.34 -16.66 -7.66
C LEU A 107 29.31 -15.13 -7.71
N GLN A 108 30.28 -14.49 -8.39
CA GLN A 108 30.28 -13.04 -8.58
C GLN A 108 29.12 -12.58 -9.46
N LEU A 109 28.86 -13.28 -10.57
CA LEU A 109 27.72 -13.01 -11.45
C LEU A 109 26.39 -13.22 -10.71
N THR A 110 26.26 -14.31 -9.97
CA THR A 110 25.08 -14.62 -9.15
C THR A 110 24.81 -13.53 -8.11
N ARG A 111 25.85 -13.03 -7.43
CA ARG A 111 25.71 -11.89 -6.49
C ARG A 111 25.26 -10.61 -7.19
N LYS A 112 25.72 -10.36 -8.42
CA LYS A 112 25.30 -9.20 -9.20
C LYS A 112 23.82 -9.28 -9.58
N GLU A 113 23.36 -10.44 -10.01
CA GLU A 113 21.94 -10.65 -10.33
C GLU A 113 21.06 -10.56 -9.07
N PHE A 114 21.48 -11.13 -7.95
CA PHE A 114 20.75 -10.98 -6.68
C PHE A 114 20.63 -9.52 -6.24
N ARG A 115 21.65 -8.69 -6.44
CA ARG A 115 21.56 -7.24 -6.16
C ARG A 115 20.53 -6.56 -7.05
N ARG A 116 20.51 -6.87 -8.35
CA ARG A 116 19.50 -6.34 -9.28
C ARG A 116 18.09 -6.77 -8.91
N MET A 117 17.92 -8.02 -8.48
CA MET A 117 16.62 -8.51 -7.98
C MET A 117 16.17 -7.75 -6.72
N ALA A 118 17.08 -7.51 -5.78
CA ALA A 118 16.78 -6.73 -4.58
C ALA A 118 16.37 -5.29 -4.94
N GLU A 119 17.11 -4.62 -5.83
CA GLU A 119 16.78 -3.27 -6.31
C GLU A 119 15.40 -3.22 -6.99
N ALA A 120 15.08 -4.23 -7.83
CA ALA A 120 13.76 -4.32 -8.47
C ALA A 120 12.63 -4.57 -7.46
N GLN A 121 12.88 -5.37 -6.42
CA GLN A 121 11.93 -5.61 -5.34
C GLN A 121 11.67 -4.35 -4.51
N ASP A 122 12.71 -3.57 -4.20
CA ASP A 122 12.58 -2.29 -3.49
C ASP A 122 11.72 -1.30 -4.29
N GLN A 123 11.92 -1.23 -5.62
CA GLN A 123 11.09 -0.42 -6.51
C GLN A 123 9.62 -0.88 -6.53
N GLN A 124 9.37 -2.19 -6.53
CA GLN A 124 8.00 -2.74 -6.45
C GLN A 124 7.34 -2.38 -5.13
N VAL A 125 8.05 -2.47 -4.00
CA VAL A 125 7.53 -2.09 -2.68
C VAL A 125 7.21 -0.59 -2.65
N ALA A 126 8.06 0.26 -3.21
CA ALA A 126 7.80 1.71 -3.28
C ALA A 126 6.52 2.01 -4.07
N LEU A 127 6.33 1.38 -5.23
CA LEU A 127 5.11 1.54 -6.04
C LEU A 127 3.85 1.07 -5.29
N LEU A 128 3.92 -0.06 -4.57
CA LEU A 128 2.79 -0.55 -3.77
C LEU A 128 2.42 0.42 -2.65
N VAL A 129 3.41 1.05 -2.00
CA VAL A 129 3.18 2.08 -0.98
C VAL A 129 2.50 3.31 -1.58
N GLU A 130 2.91 3.74 -2.77
CA GLU A 130 2.27 4.86 -3.48
C GLU A 130 0.83 4.53 -3.88
N GLN A 131 0.56 3.33 -4.42
CA GLN A 131 -0.80 2.87 -4.72
C GLN A 131 -1.68 2.82 -3.46
N GLY A 132 -1.14 2.34 -2.33
CA GLY A 132 -1.84 2.34 -1.05
C GLY A 132 -2.26 3.74 -0.59
N LYS A 133 -1.42 4.76 -0.82
CA LYS A 133 -1.77 6.17 -0.52
C LYS A 133 -2.89 6.68 -1.41
N ILE A 134 -2.89 6.34 -2.70
CA ILE A 134 -3.96 6.72 -3.63
C ILE A 134 -5.29 6.11 -3.19
N PHE A 135 -5.31 4.80 -2.90
CA PHE A 135 -6.52 4.13 -2.43
C PHE A 135 -7.04 4.70 -1.11
N SER A 136 -6.16 4.98 -0.15
CA SER A 136 -6.58 5.61 1.11
C SER A 136 -7.20 7.00 0.89
N LYS A 137 -6.64 7.78 -0.06
CA LYS A 137 -7.20 9.08 -0.41
C LYS A 137 -8.56 8.94 -1.11
N GLU A 138 -8.68 8.03 -2.07
CA GLU A 138 -9.93 7.77 -2.79
C GLU A 138 -11.03 7.28 -1.83
N GLN A 139 -10.69 6.40 -0.88
CA GLN A 139 -11.64 5.92 0.11
C GLN A 139 -12.17 7.07 0.99
N LYS A 140 -11.28 7.95 1.46
CA LYS A 140 -11.69 9.14 2.22
C LYS A 140 -12.60 10.06 1.41
N GLN A 141 -12.29 10.22 0.11
CA GLN A 141 -13.13 11.02 -0.77
C GLN A 141 -14.52 10.39 -0.94
N ARG A 142 -14.62 9.07 -1.15
CA ARG A 142 -15.90 8.36 -1.24
C ARG A 142 -16.69 8.45 0.06
N GLU A 143 -16.04 8.34 1.21
CA GLU A 143 -16.67 8.53 2.50
C GLU A 143 -17.26 9.95 2.60
N GLN A 144 -16.51 10.98 2.21
CA GLN A 144 -16.99 12.37 2.17
C GLN A 144 -18.16 12.58 1.19
N GLU A 145 -18.12 11.96 0.01
CA GLU A 145 -19.20 12.00 -0.98
C GLU A 145 -20.47 11.32 -0.45
N VAL A 146 -20.35 10.18 0.22
CA VAL A 146 -21.49 9.52 0.88
C VAL A 146 -22.10 10.41 1.95
N TYR A 147 -21.27 11.03 2.80
CA TYR A 147 -21.77 11.97 3.80
C TYR A 147 -22.38 13.23 3.18
N HIS A 148 -21.90 13.67 2.02
CA HIS A 148 -22.50 14.76 1.25
C HIS A 148 -23.91 14.42 0.81
N ASP A 149 -24.10 13.26 0.18
CA ASP A 149 -25.40 12.83 -0.30
C ASP A 149 -26.38 12.61 0.86
N VAL A 150 -25.90 12.03 1.97
CA VAL A 150 -26.71 11.84 3.18
C VAL A 150 -27.11 13.19 3.77
N LEU A 151 -26.18 14.16 3.86
CA LEU A 151 -26.47 15.51 4.33
C LEU A 151 -27.54 16.18 3.46
N ASP A 152 -27.38 16.15 2.14
CA ASP A 152 -28.33 16.75 1.21
C ASP A 152 -29.72 16.11 1.32
N GLN A 153 -29.80 14.78 1.40
CA GLN A 153 -31.07 14.08 1.59
C GLN A 153 -31.76 14.48 2.91
N LYS A 154 -30.99 14.66 4.00
CA LYS A 154 -31.53 15.10 5.29
C LYS A 154 -32.01 16.55 5.24
N LEU A 155 -31.24 17.44 4.61
CA LEU A 155 -31.63 18.84 4.41
C LEU A 155 -32.91 18.95 3.55
N VAL A 156 -33.04 18.14 2.48
CA VAL A 156 -34.29 18.03 1.71
C VAL A 156 -35.43 17.58 2.61
N GLY A 157 -35.21 16.54 3.44
CA GLY A 157 -36.24 16.02 4.32
C GLY A 157 -36.73 17.05 5.35
N ILE A 158 -35.80 17.76 5.98
CA ILE A 158 -36.11 18.84 6.94
C ILE A 158 -36.84 19.98 6.23
N TRP A 159 -36.34 20.42 5.07
CA TRP A 159 -36.98 21.44 4.26
C TRP A 159 -38.43 21.05 3.90
N TYR A 160 -38.63 19.83 3.44
CA TYR A 160 -39.95 19.32 3.12
C TYR A 160 -40.83 19.33 4.37
N GLN A 161 -40.37 18.81 5.51
CA GLN A 161 -41.15 18.85 6.75
C GLN A 161 -41.51 20.28 7.19
N MET A 162 -40.59 21.24 7.10
CA MET A 162 -40.83 22.64 7.47
C MET A 162 -41.81 23.36 6.54
N THR A 163 -41.91 22.93 5.29
CA THR A 163 -42.79 23.57 4.28
C THR A 163 -44.11 22.83 4.07
N SER A 164 -44.10 21.50 4.15
CA SER A 164 -45.25 20.63 3.87
C SER A 164 -46.12 20.40 5.08
N VAL A 165 -45.55 20.46 6.29
CA VAL A 165 -46.38 20.53 7.49
C VAL A 165 -46.80 21.98 7.59
N PRO A 166 -48.06 22.34 7.28
CA PRO A 166 -48.54 23.67 7.57
C PRO A 166 -48.29 23.88 9.06
N LEU A 167 -47.34 24.72 9.45
CA LEU A 167 -47.35 25.28 10.80
C LEU A 167 -48.30 26.48 10.84
N SER A 168 -49.00 26.75 9.73
CA SER A 168 -50.05 27.76 9.59
C SER A 168 -51.29 27.51 10.45
N TRP A 169 -51.42 26.36 11.12
CA TRP A 169 -52.44 26.14 12.15
C TRP A 169 -51.95 26.39 13.57
N VAL A 170 -50.64 26.58 13.77
CA VAL A 170 -50.08 27.09 15.03
C VAL A 170 -49.92 28.59 14.87
N SER A 171 -51.03 29.29 15.03
CA SER A 171 -51.04 30.75 15.05
C SER A 171 -51.00 31.21 16.49
N TRP A 172 -49.92 31.89 16.87
CA TRP A 172 -49.92 32.65 18.11
C TRP A 172 -50.59 34.01 17.86
N VAL A 173 -51.64 34.30 18.63
CA VAL A 173 -52.27 35.62 18.64
C VAL A 173 -51.54 36.45 19.67
N ILE A 174 -50.62 37.29 19.21
CA ILE A 174 -49.78 38.11 20.08
C ILE A 174 -50.47 39.48 20.28
N PRO A 175 -50.73 39.91 21.53
CA PRO A 175 -51.28 41.23 21.82
C PRO A 175 -50.39 42.36 21.27
N GLU A 176 -51.00 43.47 20.84
CA GLU A 176 -50.24 44.61 20.31
C GLU A 176 -49.37 45.32 21.36
N SER A 177 -49.71 45.17 22.65
CA SER A 177 -48.89 45.64 23.79
C SER A 177 -47.45 45.13 23.75
N CYS A 178 -47.21 44.03 23.04
CA CYS A 178 -45.89 43.47 22.82
C CYS A 178 -45.01 44.22 21.81
N TYR A 179 -45.58 45.11 21.00
CA TYR A 179 -44.85 45.86 19.98
C TYR A 179 -44.82 47.33 20.36
N GLU A 180 -43.83 47.75 21.15
CA GLU A 180 -43.75 49.12 21.68
C GLU A 180 -43.59 50.24 20.62
N ASP A 181 -43.37 49.91 19.33
CA ASP A 181 -42.92 50.88 18.30
C ASP A 181 -43.67 50.85 16.94
N MET A 182 -44.82 50.17 16.81
CA MET A 182 -45.55 50.11 15.52
C MET A 182 -46.93 50.78 15.57
N ASP A 183 -47.04 51.95 14.95
CA ASP A 183 -48.28 52.75 14.77
C ASP A 183 -49.19 52.14 13.68
N TYR A 184 -49.75 50.96 13.95
CA TYR A 184 -50.72 50.27 13.09
C TYR A 184 -52.08 50.12 13.78
N ASP A 185 -53.12 49.94 12.97
CA ASP A 185 -54.53 49.95 13.36
C ASP A 185 -54.95 48.62 14.05
N ASP A 186 -55.02 48.61 15.39
CA ASP A 186 -55.87 47.85 16.34
C ASP A 186 -56.13 46.34 16.12
N GLN A 187 -55.30 45.62 15.35
CA GLN A 187 -55.50 44.19 15.06
C GLN A 187 -54.31 43.34 15.51
N ALA A 188 -54.58 42.36 16.38
CA ALA A 188 -53.61 41.36 16.81
C ALA A 188 -52.90 40.73 15.60
N LYS A 189 -51.57 40.69 15.63
CA LYS A 189 -50.78 40.07 14.57
C LYS A 189 -50.83 38.56 14.71
N LEU A 190 -51.27 37.92 13.63
CA LEU A 190 -51.20 36.47 13.50
C LEU A 190 -49.76 36.12 13.10
N PHE A 191 -48.99 35.56 14.04
CA PHE A 191 -47.69 35.00 13.70
C PHE A 191 -47.91 33.64 13.06
N ASN A 192 -48.02 33.63 11.73
CA ASN A 192 -47.96 32.42 10.93
C ASN A 192 -46.52 32.22 10.49
N LEU A 193 -46.02 31.00 10.61
CA LEU A 193 -44.86 30.62 9.81
C LEU A 193 -45.22 30.82 8.33
N PRO A 194 -44.32 31.44 7.54
CA PRO A 194 -44.65 31.98 6.23
C PRO A 194 -45.37 30.92 5.39
N GLU A 195 -46.61 31.23 5.03
CA GLU A 195 -47.42 30.38 4.18
C GLU A 195 -46.68 30.27 2.84
N THR A 196 -46.23 29.06 2.52
CA THR A 196 -45.71 28.80 1.19
C THR A 196 -46.92 28.73 0.26
N ASP A 197 -47.34 29.89 -0.24
CA ASP A 197 -48.52 30.08 -1.11
C ASP A 197 -48.52 29.21 -2.39
N ASP A 198 -47.51 28.38 -2.60
CA ASP A 198 -47.42 27.47 -3.73
C ASP A 198 -46.58 26.23 -3.37
N ILE A 199 -47.08 25.36 -2.48
CA ILE A 199 -46.50 24.02 -2.21
C ILE A 199 -46.30 23.23 -3.51
N HIS A 200 -47.13 23.48 -4.53
CA HIS A 200 -47.01 22.88 -5.87
C HIS A 200 -45.87 23.48 -6.72
N ARG A 201 -45.33 24.66 -6.40
CA ARG A 201 -44.08 25.19 -7.00
C ARG A 201 -42.82 24.63 -6.36
N VAL A 202 -42.86 24.23 -5.09
CA VAL A 202 -41.68 23.73 -4.35
C VAL A 202 -41.09 22.47 -5.00
N GLU A 203 -41.93 21.68 -5.69
CA GLU A 203 -41.49 20.46 -6.38
C GLU A 203 -40.68 20.73 -7.66
N LYS A 204 -40.76 21.94 -8.24
CA LYS A 204 -39.95 22.33 -9.40
C LYS A 204 -38.62 22.93 -8.99
N LEU A 205 -37.68 22.02 -8.68
CA LEU A 205 -36.23 22.22 -8.79
C LEU A 205 -35.69 23.50 -8.15
N GLU A 206 -35.94 23.71 -6.86
CA GLU A 206 -35.12 24.65 -6.09
C GLU A 206 -33.67 24.13 -6.06
N THR A 207 -32.74 24.98 -6.48
CA THR A 207 -31.31 24.67 -6.37
C THR A 207 -30.94 24.49 -4.88
N PRO A 208 -29.88 23.72 -4.55
CA PRO A 208 -29.43 23.60 -3.16
C PRO A 208 -29.21 24.97 -2.47
N GLU A 209 -28.73 25.95 -3.22
CA GLU A 209 -28.46 27.32 -2.74
C GLU A 209 -29.74 28.10 -2.40
N GLU A 210 -30.80 27.95 -3.19
CA GLU A 210 -32.11 28.56 -2.92
C GLU A 210 -32.74 27.94 -1.67
N ARG A 211 -32.70 26.61 -1.56
CA ARG A 211 -33.19 25.88 -0.39
C ARG A 211 -32.46 26.31 0.88
N ASP A 212 -31.14 26.38 0.81
CA ASP A 212 -30.29 26.80 1.91
C ASP A 212 -30.60 28.25 2.35
N SER A 213 -30.87 29.14 1.39
CA SER A 213 -31.24 30.52 1.67
C SER A 213 -32.61 30.64 2.35
N ARG A 214 -33.57 29.81 1.95
CA ARG A 214 -34.89 29.76 2.60
C ARG A 214 -34.83 29.14 4.00
N LEU A 215 -34.05 28.09 4.19
CA LEU A 215 -33.82 27.50 5.52
C LEU A 215 -33.23 28.54 6.49
N ARG A 216 -32.24 29.31 6.05
CA ARG A 216 -31.67 30.42 6.84
C ARG A 216 -32.70 31.47 7.23
N LEU A 217 -33.55 31.86 6.26
CA LEU A 217 -34.61 32.83 6.52
C LEU A 217 -35.61 32.29 7.56
N GLN A 218 -36.00 31.02 7.46
CA GLN A 218 -36.88 30.38 8.44
C GLN A 218 -36.23 30.27 9.82
N ALA A 219 -34.94 29.93 9.89
CA ALA A 219 -34.19 29.92 11.14
C ALA A 219 -34.21 31.29 11.84
N HIS A 220 -34.03 32.36 11.08
CA HIS A 220 -34.09 33.73 11.61
C HIS A 220 -35.49 34.08 12.14
N PHE A 221 -36.55 33.77 11.38
CA PHE A 221 -37.92 33.98 11.82
C PHE A 221 -38.26 33.20 13.10
N LEU A 222 -37.78 31.96 13.23
CA LEU A 222 -37.96 31.17 14.47
C LEU A 222 -37.27 31.83 15.66
N GLY A 223 -36.07 32.39 15.47
CA GLY A 223 -35.38 33.14 16.51
C GLY A 223 -36.17 34.38 16.97
N GLU A 224 -36.69 35.17 16.02
CA GLU A 224 -37.55 36.33 16.32
C GLU A 224 -38.85 35.93 17.05
N LEU A 225 -39.47 34.83 16.62
CA LEU A 225 -40.68 34.29 17.25
C LEU A 225 -40.41 33.89 18.69
N VAL A 226 -39.33 33.16 18.97
CA VAL A 226 -38.95 32.79 20.34
C VAL A 226 -38.75 34.03 21.20
N GLY A 227 -38.03 35.03 20.70
CA GLY A 227 -37.81 36.28 21.42
C GLY A 227 -39.11 37.01 21.76
N THR A 228 -40.07 37.01 20.83
CA THR A 228 -41.38 37.65 21.03
C THR A 228 -42.24 36.85 22.01
N LEU A 229 -42.31 35.53 21.88
CA LEU A 229 -43.07 34.67 22.79
C LEU A 229 -42.54 34.77 24.22
N ASP A 230 -41.22 34.81 24.41
CA ASP A 230 -40.61 34.98 25.73
C ASP A 230 -41.02 36.29 26.42
N GLN A 231 -41.13 37.38 25.65
CA GLN A 231 -41.57 38.68 26.15
C GLN A 231 -43.09 38.72 26.45
N CYS A 232 -43.90 37.98 25.68
CA CYS A 232 -45.35 38.17 25.62
C CYS A 232 -46.21 37.09 26.27
N ALA A 233 -45.64 35.92 26.56
CA ALA A 233 -46.43 34.74 26.91
C ALA A 233 -47.34 34.93 28.13
N VAL A 234 -46.97 35.82 29.05
CA VAL A 234 -47.75 36.10 30.27
C VAL A 234 -49.11 36.75 29.97
N GLU A 235 -49.24 37.44 28.83
CA GLU A 235 -50.43 38.22 28.48
C GLU A 235 -51.44 37.46 27.60
N ILE A 236 -51.07 36.30 27.07
CA ILE A 236 -51.93 35.56 26.13
C ILE A 236 -53.01 34.78 26.92
N PRO A 237 -54.31 35.03 26.67
CA PRO A 237 -55.39 34.26 27.30
C PRO A 237 -55.27 32.76 26.96
N LYS A 238 -55.42 31.90 27.98
CA LYS A 238 -55.22 30.45 27.83
C LYS A 238 -56.11 29.79 26.78
N ASP A 239 -57.33 30.31 26.58
CA ASP A 239 -58.29 29.88 25.56
C ASP A 239 -57.86 30.21 24.13
N ARG A 240 -56.80 31.02 23.96
CA ARG A 240 -56.22 31.40 22.66
C ARG A 240 -54.88 30.72 22.37
N LEU A 241 -54.37 29.88 23.27
CA LEU A 241 -53.14 29.14 23.04
C LEU A 241 -53.39 27.96 22.07
N PRO A 242 -52.48 27.68 21.12
CA PRO A 242 -52.62 26.54 20.23
C PRO A 242 -52.34 25.21 20.96
N GLU A 243 -52.83 24.11 20.39
CA GLU A 243 -52.40 22.77 20.81
C GLU A 243 -51.01 22.45 20.26
N LYS A 244 -50.19 21.72 21.03
CA LYS A 244 -48.83 21.37 20.59
C LYS A 244 -48.87 20.37 19.42
N PRO A 245 -48.27 20.71 18.26
CA PRO A 245 -48.21 19.80 17.12
C PRO A 245 -47.24 18.64 17.35
N THR A 246 -47.68 17.39 17.12
CA THR A 246 -46.77 16.21 17.12
C THR A 246 -45.68 16.33 16.04
N ALA A 247 -45.95 17.08 14.97
CA ALA A 247 -44.97 17.33 13.91
C ALA A 247 -43.74 18.13 14.37
N LEU A 248 -43.88 18.99 15.41
CA LEU A 248 -42.76 19.73 15.99
C LEU A 248 -41.73 18.78 16.61
N ASP A 249 -42.18 17.76 17.35
CA ASP A 249 -41.28 16.77 17.95
C ASP A 249 -40.56 15.93 16.89
N PHE A 250 -41.22 15.63 15.77
CA PHE A 250 -40.58 14.94 14.64
C PHE A 250 -39.51 15.81 13.98
N LEU A 251 -39.78 17.10 13.77
CA LEU A 251 -38.83 18.05 13.21
C LEU A 251 -37.60 18.23 14.12
N ILE A 252 -37.81 18.43 15.42
CA ILE A 252 -36.72 18.54 16.42
C ILE A 252 -35.85 17.29 16.39
N ARG A 253 -36.47 16.10 16.35
CA ARG A 253 -35.74 14.83 16.28
C ARG A 253 -34.92 14.71 15.00
N ASP A 254 -35.44 15.13 13.86
CA ASP A 254 -34.74 14.99 12.58
C ASP A 254 -33.63 16.04 12.41
N ILE A 255 -33.82 17.26 12.92
CA ILE A 255 -32.76 18.27 13.04
C ILE A 255 -31.66 17.77 14.01
N LYS A 256 -32.03 17.15 15.14
CA LYS A 256 -31.04 16.58 16.06
C LYS A 256 -30.17 15.52 15.39
N LYS A 257 -30.76 14.61 14.61
CA LYS A 257 -30.00 13.63 13.82
C LYS A 257 -29.06 14.30 12.81
N LEU A 258 -29.45 15.46 12.27
CA LEU A 258 -28.58 16.24 11.37
C LEU A 258 -27.39 16.85 12.12
N ILE A 259 -27.59 17.34 13.35
CA ILE A 259 -26.52 17.83 14.22
C ILE A 259 -25.59 16.69 14.64
N ASP A 260 -26.13 15.52 14.99
CA ASP A 260 -25.32 14.34 15.36
C ASP A 260 -24.44 13.85 14.18
N LEU A 261 -24.81 14.18 12.93
CA LEU A 261 -23.98 13.87 11.75
C LEU A 261 -22.75 14.80 11.62
N GLU A 262 -22.72 15.95 12.30
CA GLU A 262 -21.68 16.98 12.15
C GLU A 262 -20.27 16.41 12.36
N GLU A 263 -20.10 15.46 13.29
CA GLU A 263 -18.81 14.82 13.56
C GLU A 263 -18.19 14.13 12.33
N PHE A 264 -19.04 13.63 11.42
CA PHE A 264 -18.64 12.87 10.23
C PHE A 264 -18.52 13.74 8.97
N LEU A 265 -18.95 15.00 9.05
CA LEU A 265 -18.94 15.91 7.91
C LEU A 265 -17.55 16.51 7.66
N SER A 266 -17.27 16.81 6.39
CA SER A 266 -16.12 17.62 6.01
C SER A 266 -16.26 19.06 6.54
N GLU A 267 -15.15 19.78 6.68
CA GLU A 267 -15.18 21.17 7.17
C GLU A 267 -16.05 22.10 6.32
N ALA A 268 -16.10 21.90 5.00
CA ALA A 268 -16.98 22.66 4.12
C ALA A 268 -18.47 22.40 4.41
N GLN A 269 -18.83 21.16 4.73
CA GLN A 269 -20.20 20.78 5.09
C GLN A 269 -20.59 21.27 6.48
N LYS A 270 -19.68 21.21 7.46
CA LYS A 270 -19.89 21.81 8.79
C LYS A 270 -20.12 23.31 8.67
N GLU A 271 -19.31 23.97 7.84
CA GLU A 271 -19.47 25.39 7.58
C GLU A 271 -20.80 25.70 6.90
N ARG A 272 -21.25 24.85 5.96
CA ARG A 272 -22.60 24.95 5.38
C ARG A 272 -23.68 24.81 6.46
N LEU A 273 -23.60 23.82 7.36
CA LEU A 273 -24.56 23.66 8.46
C LEU A 273 -24.60 24.86 9.41
N ARG A 274 -23.42 25.41 9.76
CA ARG A 274 -23.31 26.63 10.57
C ARG A 274 -23.96 27.82 9.88
N ASN A 275 -23.67 28.01 8.59
CA ASN A 275 -24.28 29.07 7.81
C ASN A 275 -25.80 28.91 7.71
N LEU A 276 -26.31 27.67 7.70
CA LEU A 276 -27.74 27.36 7.71
C LEU A 276 -28.43 27.63 9.05
N LEU A 277 -27.68 27.95 10.12
CA LEU A 277 -28.20 28.17 11.48
C LEU A 277 -29.00 26.98 12.02
N ILE A 278 -28.61 25.76 11.66
CA ILE A 278 -29.35 24.54 12.02
C ILE A 278 -29.32 24.30 13.54
N ILE A 279 -28.22 24.62 14.19
CA ILE A 279 -28.04 24.44 15.64
C ILE A 279 -28.95 25.42 16.39
N GLU A 280 -28.96 26.68 15.98
CA GLU A 280 -29.82 27.72 16.52
C GLU A 280 -31.29 27.37 16.32
N THR A 281 -31.66 26.92 15.11
CA THR A 281 -33.01 26.44 14.79
C THR A 281 -33.43 25.32 15.73
N TYR A 282 -32.56 24.34 15.97
CA TYR A 282 -32.83 23.25 16.91
C TYR A 282 -33.14 23.77 18.31
N PHE A 283 -32.30 24.67 18.84
CA PHE A 283 -32.53 25.25 20.17
C PHE A 283 -33.82 26.05 20.23
N HIS A 284 -34.12 26.87 19.22
CA HIS A 284 -35.38 27.62 19.16
C HIS A 284 -36.60 26.70 19.15
N LEU A 285 -36.59 25.65 18.32
CA LEU A 285 -37.69 24.68 18.28
C LEU A 285 -37.79 23.88 19.59
N GLN A 286 -36.67 23.53 20.21
CA GLN A 286 -36.65 22.85 21.49
C GLN A 286 -37.25 23.73 22.60
N THR A 287 -36.85 25.01 22.68
CA THR A 287 -37.45 25.99 23.60
C THR A 287 -38.95 26.09 23.38
N ILE A 288 -39.41 26.22 22.13
CA ILE A 288 -40.85 26.26 21.79
C ILE A 288 -41.57 25.00 22.26
N SER A 289 -40.97 23.83 22.07
CA SER A 289 -41.55 22.54 22.44
C SER A 289 -41.61 22.31 23.96
N GLU A 290 -40.65 22.84 24.72
CA GLU A 290 -40.50 22.60 26.16
C GLU A 290 -41.23 23.65 27.04
N THR A 291 -41.46 24.86 26.54
CA THR A 291 -42.18 25.92 27.28
C THR A 291 -43.68 25.65 27.31
N LYS A 292 -44.16 25.12 28.42
CA LYS A 292 -45.54 24.66 28.60
C LYS A 292 -46.57 25.79 28.51
N GLU A 293 -46.17 26.99 28.93
CA GLU A 293 -47.00 28.20 28.95
C GLU A 293 -47.47 28.61 27.54
N TRP A 294 -46.84 28.10 26.48
CA TRP A 294 -47.16 28.44 25.09
C TRP A 294 -48.21 27.52 24.45
N TRP A 295 -48.74 26.55 25.20
CA TRP A 295 -49.64 25.51 24.69
C TRP A 295 -50.90 25.36 25.56
N SER A 296 -52.05 25.13 24.92
CA SER A 296 -53.34 24.98 25.63
C SER A 296 -53.51 23.63 26.33
N SER A 297 -52.90 22.56 25.79
CA SER A 297 -53.15 21.17 26.21
C SER A 297 -52.49 20.75 27.53
N GLU A 298 -51.66 21.61 28.14
CA GLU A 298 -50.90 21.28 29.37
C GLU A 298 -51.28 22.10 30.61
N VAL A 299 -52.24 23.02 30.49
CA VAL A 299 -52.78 23.69 31.68
C VAL A 299 -53.71 22.70 32.36
N GLU A 300 -53.23 22.02 33.40
CA GLU A 300 -54.09 21.24 34.30
C GLU A 300 -55.29 22.10 34.68
N VAL A 301 -56.48 21.65 34.26
CA VAL A 301 -57.75 22.17 34.77
C VAL A 301 -57.75 21.80 36.25
N THR A 302 -57.17 22.70 37.04
CA THR A 302 -57.29 22.70 38.49
C THR A 302 -58.77 22.97 38.73
N HIS A 303 -59.54 21.90 38.82
CA HIS A 303 -60.94 21.93 39.21
C HIS A 303 -61.01 22.56 40.60
N ALA A 304 -61.30 23.86 40.63
CA ALA A 304 -61.68 24.59 41.82
C ALA A 304 -63.10 24.20 42.24
#